data_AF-A0A2X3JL26-F1
#
_entry.id   AF-A0A2X3JL26-F1
#
_cell.length_a   1.000
_cell.length_b   1.000
_cell.length_c   1.000
_cell.angle_alpha   90.00
_cell.angle_beta   90.00
_cell.angle_gamma   90.00
#
_symmetry.space_group_name_H-M   'P 1'
#
loop_
_entity.id
_entity.type
_entity.pdbx_description
1 polymer ?
#
loop_
_entity_poly.entity_id
_entity_poly.type
_entity_poly.pdbx_seq_one_letter_code
_entity_poly.pdbx_strand_id
1 'polypeptide(L)'
;MKSEVLSVKEKIGYGMGDAASHIIFDNVMLYMMFFYTDIFGIPAGFVGTMFLVARALDAISDPCMGLLADRTRSRWGKFRPWVLFGALPFGIVCVLAYSTPDLSMNGKMIYAAITYTLLTLLYTVVNIPYCALGGVITNDPTQRISLQSWRFVLATAGGMLSTVLMMPLVNLIGGDNKPLGFQGGIAVLSVVAFMMLAFCFFTTKERVEAPPTTTSMREDLRDIWQNDQWRIVGLLTIFNILAVCVRGGAMMYYVTWILGTPEVFVAFLTTYCVGNLIGSALAKPLTDWKCKVTIFWWTNALLAVISLAMFFVPMQASITMFVFIFVIGVLHQLVTPIQWVMMSDTVDYGEWVQW
;
A
#
# COMPACT_ATOMS: atom_id res chain seq x y z
N MET A 1 -23.78 21.25 2.49
CA MET A 1 -23.70 20.76 1.10
C MET A 1 -24.42 19.42 1.03
N LYS A 2 -25.23 19.15 -0.01
CA LYS A 2 -25.92 17.86 -0.15
C LYS A 2 -24.88 16.74 -0.23
N SER A 3 -25.01 15.71 0.62
CA SER A 3 -24.15 14.52 0.57
C SER A 3 -24.43 13.75 -0.73
N GLU A 4 -23.63 14.00 -1.77
CA GLU A 4 -23.70 13.17 -2.98
C GLU A 4 -23.21 11.77 -2.65
N VAL A 5 -24.09 10.77 -2.85
CA VAL A 5 -23.72 9.37 -2.74
C VAL A 5 -22.77 9.04 -3.88
N LEU A 6 -21.55 8.59 -3.55
CA LEU A 6 -20.56 8.21 -4.54
C LEU A 6 -21.03 6.99 -5.32
N SER A 7 -20.88 7.05 -6.65
CA SER A 7 -21.24 5.92 -7.52
C SER A 7 -20.32 4.72 -7.28
N VAL A 8 -20.82 3.50 -7.50
CA VAL A 8 -19.99 2.28 -7.40
C VAL A 8 -18.82 2.35 -8.39
N LYS A 9 -19.03 2.94 -9.57
CA LYS A 9 -17.99 3.14 -10.58
C LYS A 9 -16.83 4.00 -10.06
N GLU A 10 -17.13 5.08 -9.33
CA GLU A 10 -16.10 5.92 -8.70
C GLU A 10 -15.35 5.20 -7.58
N LYS A 11 -16.06 4.38 -6.78
CA LYS A 11 -15.44 3.60 -5.70
C LYS A 11 -14.48 2.54 -6.24
N ILE A 12 -14.90 1.83 -7.29
CA ILE A 12 -14.05 0.87 -8.02
C ILE A 12 -12.88 1.61 -8.67
N GLY A 13 -13.16 2.73 -9.32
CA GLY A 13 -12.15 3.57 -9.95
C GLY A 13 -11.05 4.01 -8.98
N TYR A 14 -11.43 4.57 -7.83
CA TYR A 14 -10.49 4.92 -6.79
C TYR A 14 -9.72 3.69 -6.29
N GLY A 15 -10.38 2.59 -5.96
CA GLY A 15 -9.67 1.41 -5.46
C GLY A 15 -8.76 0.72 -6.48
N MET A 16 -9.03 0.84 -7.77
CA MET A 16 -8.12 0.39 -8.83
C MET A 16 -6.80 1.16 -8.84
N GLY A 17 -6.77 2.41 -8.36
CA GLY A 17 -5.53 3.16 -8.22
C GLY A 17 -4.57 2.52 -7.22
N ASP A 18 -5.06 2.11 -6.04
CA ASP A 18 -4.24 1.45 -5.03
C ASP A 18 -3.84 0.04 -5.47
N ALA A 19 -4.78 -0.69 -6.08
CA ALA A 19 -4.50 -2.00 -6.65
C ALA A 19 -3.39 -1.94 -7.70
N ALA A 20 -3.33 -0.90 -8.54
CA ALA A 20 -2.25 -0.70 -9.48
C ALA A 20 -0.89 -0.46 -8.80
N SER A 21 -0.86 0.34 -7.74
CA SER A 21 0.35 0.54 -6.94
C SER A 21 0.82 -0.76 -6.27
N HIS A 22 -0.11 -1.54 -5.72
CA HIS A 22 0.15 -2.83 -5.10
C HIS A 22 0.66 -3.88 -6.08
N ILE A 23 0.20 -3.87 -7.34
CA ILE A 23 0.72 -4.76 -8.40
C ILE A 23 2.24 -4.67 -8.47
N ILE A 24 2.80 -3.46 -8.42
CA ILE A 24 4.25 -3.25 -8.52
C ILE A 24 4.92 -3.43 -7.15
N PHE A 25 4.38 -2.80 -6.11
CA PHE A 25 4.97 -2.82 -4.77
C PHE A 25 5.15 -4.25 -4.21
N ASP A 26 4.11 -5.09 -4.32
CA ASP A 26 4.14 -6.44 -3.78
C ASP A 26 5.13 -7.33 -4.56
N ASN A 27 5.22 -7.16 -5.89
CA ASN A 27 6.24 -7.84 -6.70
C ASN A 27 7.66 -7.38 -6.35
N VAL A 28 7.87 -6.08 -6.11
CA VAL A 28 9.18 -5.56 -5.67
C VAL A 28 9.55 -6.17 -4.31
N MET A 29 8.62 -6.22 -3.37
CA MET A 29 8.87 -6.83 -2.06
C MET A 29 9.20 -8.32 -2.13
N LEU A 30 8.50 -9.08 -3.00
CA LEU A 30 8.64 -10.53 -3.04
C LEU A 30 9.79 -11.01 -3.93
N TYR A 31 9.98 -10.40 -5.11
CA TYR A 31 10.85 -10.93 -6.15
C TYR A 31 12.11 -10.09 -6.43
N MET A 32 12.15 -8.80 -6.07
CA MET A 32 13.27 -7.93 -6.48
C MET A 32 14.60 -8.36 -5.86
N MET A 33 14.59 -8.79 -4.58
CA MET A 33 15.80 -9.29 -3.92
C MET A 33 16.39 -10.46 -4.70
N PHE A 34 15.56 -11.49 -4.95
CA PHE A 34 15.93 -12.67 -5.73
C PHE A 34 16.39 -12.32 -7.15
N PHE A 35 15.70 -11.39 -7.81
CA PHE A 35 16.08 -10.94 -9.13
C PHE A 35 17.48 -10.31 -9.14
N TYR A 36 17.81 -9.43 -8.18
CA TYR A 36 19.13 -8.81 -8.12
C TYR A 36 20.23 -9.77 -7.70
N THR A 37 19.97 -10.71 -6.79
CA THR A 37 20.99 -11.66 -6.31
C THR A 37 21.20 -12.82 -7.27
N ASP A 38 20.15 -13.55 -7.61
CA ASP A 38 20.23 -14.84 -8.28
C ASP A 38 20.17 -14.74 -9.81
N ILE A 39 19.50 -13.71 -10.34
CA ILE A 39 19.36 -13.50 -11.78
C ILE A 39 20.41 -12.49 -12.28
N PHE A 40 20.49 -11.31 -11.65
CA PHE A 40 21.42 -10.27 -12.10
C PHE A 40 22.85 -10.46 -11.58
N GLY A 41 23.00 -11.17 -10.45
CA GLY A 41 24.29 -11.59 -9.88
C GLY A 41 24.94 -10.58 -8.94
N ILE A 42 24.18 -9.68 -8.31
CA ILE A 42 24.69 -8.66 -7.39
C ILE A 42 24.82 -9.24 -5.97
N PRO A 43 25.89 -8.93 -5.21
CA PRO A 43 26.03 -9.36 -3.83
C PRO A 43 24.86 -8.91 -2.94
N ALA A 44 24.25 -9.85 -2.20
CA ALA A 44 23.09 -9.61 -1.35
C ALA A 44 23.28 -8.48 -0.33
N GLY A 45 24.49 -8.34 0.25
CA GLY A 45 24.79 -7.27 1.19
C GLY A 45 24.69 -5.86 0.59
N PHE A 46 25.06 -5.71 -0.69
CA PHE A 46 24.88 -4.46 -1.41
C PHE A 46 23.40 -4.19 -1.68
N VAL A 47 22.66 -5.19 -2.17
CA VAL A 47 21.21 -5.05 -2.46
C VAL A 47 20.43 -4.69 -1.20
N GLY A 48 20.71 -5.35 -0.07
CA GLY A 48 20.06 -5.02 1.21
C GLY A 48 20.36 -3.60 1.69
N THR A 49 21.62 -3.15 1.56
CA THR A 49 22.01 -1.78 1.91
C THR A 49 21.33 -0.76 0.98
N MET A 50 21.27 -1.06 -0.32
CA MET A 50 20.57 -0.23 -1.32
C MET A 50 19.08 -0.10 -1.00
N PHE A 51 18.41 -1.18 -0.62
CA PHE A 51 17.01 -1.15 -0.19
C PHE A 51 16.80 -0.28 1.05
N LEU A 52 17.71 -0.38 2.03
CA LEU A 52 17.66 0.44 3.24
C LEU A 52 17.85 1.93 2.93
N VAL A 53 18.82 2.28 2.09
CA VAL A 53 19.09 3.67 1.69
C VAL A 53 17.90 4.24 0.93
N ALA A 54 17.30 3.49 0.00
CA ALA A 54 16.11 3.93 -0.71
C ALA A 54 14.94 4.20 0.24
N ARG A 55 14.73 3.35 1.27
CA ARG A 55 13.70 3.59 2.29
C ARG A 55 13.97 4.87 3.11
N ALA A 56 15.23 5.19 3.37
CA ALA A 56 15.59 6.45 4.03
C ALA A 56 15.32 7.66 3.12
N LEU A 57 15.50 7.52 1.80
CA LEU A 57 15.10 8.55 0.84
C LEU A 57 13.58 8.72 0.78
N ASP A 58 12.82 7.63 0.82
CA ASP A 58 11.35 7.64 0.84
C ASP A 58 10.81 8.49 2.02
N ALA A 59 11.43 8.38 3.19
CA ALA A 59 11.07 9.18 4.37
C ALA A 59 11.19 10.71 4.17
N ILE A 60 11.99 11.15 3.21
CA ILE A 60 12.17 12.58 2.85
C ILE A 60 11.34 12.94 1.63
N SER A 61 11.30 12.08 0.61
CA SER A 61 10.58 12.36 -0.64
C SER A 61 9.07 12.37 -0.45
N ASP A 62 8.53 11.56 0.46
CA ASP A 62 7.07 11.47 0.70
C ASP A 62 6.47 12.81 1.16
N PRO A 63 6.98 13.47 2.22
CA PRO A 63 6.52 14.81 2.60
C PRO A 63 6.73 15.87 1.51
N CYS A 64 7.87 15.81 0.80
CA CYS A 64 8.17 16.75 -0.28
C CYS A 64 7.15 16.63 -1.42
N MET A 65 6.80 15.41 -1.79
CA MET A 65 5.82 15.13 -2.84
C MET A 65 4.42 15.54 -2.41
N GLY A 66 4.05 15.33 -1.14
CA GLY A 66 2.79 15.82 -0.57
C GLY A 66 2.61 17.33 -0.80
N LEU A 67 3.62 18.12 -0.41
CA LEU A 67 3.59 19.57 -0.63
C LEU A 67 3.53 19.98 -2.11
N LEU A 68 4.29 19.29 -2.97
CA LEU A 68 4.27 19.57 -4.41
C LEU A 68 2.88 19.31 -4.99
N ALA A 69 2.24 18.22 -4.58
CA ALA A 69 0.89 17.88 -5.01
C ALA A 69 -0.14 18.91 -4.51
N ASP A 70 -0.05 19.35 -3.25
CA ASP A 70 -0.96 20.34 -2.68
C ASP A 70 -0.90 21.71 -3.37
N ARG A 71 0.30 22.11 -3.81
CA ARG A 71 0.53 23.36 -4.55
C ARG A 71 0.23 23.27 -6.05
N THR A 72 -0.02 22.08 -6.57
CA THR A 72 -0.28 21.87 -7.99
C THR A 72 -1.63 22.48 -8.39
N ARG A 73 -1.62 23.39 -9.37
CA ARG A 73 -2.84 23.94 -9.97
C ARG A 73 -2.97 23.45 -11.40
N SER A 74 -3.97 22.63 -11.66
CA SER A 74 -4.25 22.14 -13.00
C SER A 74 -5.74 22.13 -13.30
N ARG A 75 -6.10 22.14 -14.60
CA ARG A 75 -7.49 21.98 -15.06
C ARG A 75 -8.12 20.63 -14.71
N TRP A 76 -7.32 19.65 -14.31
CA TRP A 76 -7.77 18.30 -13.98
C TRP A 76 -7.85 18.03 -12.47
N GLY A 77 -7.52 19.02 -11.64
CA GLY A 77 -7.40 18.89 -10.18
C GLY A 77 -5.96 19.05 -9.69
N LYS A 78 -5.76 18.93 -8.38
CA LYS A 78 -4.45 19.01 -7.71
C LYS A 78 -3.70 17.67 -7.80
N PHE A 79 -4.38 16.56 -7.50
CA PHE A 79 -3.75 15.25 -7.31
C PHE A 79 -3.83 14.36 -8.56
N ARG A 80 -4.95 14.41 -9.28
CA ARG A 80 -5.21 13.55 -10.46
C ARG A 80 -4.12 13.61 -11.54
N PRO A 81 -3.53 14.77 -11.91
CA PRO A 81 -2.47 14.81 -12.92
C PRO A 81 -1.26 13.94 -12.57
N TRP A 82 -0.84 13.95 -11.30
CA TRP A 82 0.30 13.16 -10.84
C TRP A 82 0.05 11.66 -10.97
N VAL A 83 -1.18 11.22 -10.71
CA VAL A 83 -1.58 9.81 -10.86
C VAL A 83 -1.44 9.35 -12.31
N LEU A 84 -1.91 10.13 -13.28
CA LEU A 84 -1.86 9.72 -14.70
C LEU A 84 -0.48 9.93 -15.32
N PHE A 85 0.09 11.13 -15.19
CA PHE A 85 1.36 11.47 -15.83
C PHE A 85 2.56 10.84 -15.12
N GLY A 86 2.45 10.56 -13.81
CA GLY A 86 3.45 9.81 -13.07
C GLY A 86 3.40 8.30 -13.34
N ALA A 87 2.23 7.75 -13.70
CA ALA A 87 2.10 6.32 -13.99
C ALA A 87 2.96 5.85 -15.17
N LEU A 88 3.10 6.69 -16.21
CA LEU A 88 3.87 6.35 -17.40
C LEU A 88 5.38 6.18 -17.11
N PRO A 89 6.10 7.18 -16.55
CA PRO A 89 7.51 7.00 -16.19
C PRO A 89 7.68 5.92 -15.12
N PHE A 90 6.73 5.79 -14.18
CA PHE A 90 6.76 4.74 -13.17
C PHE A 90 6.77 3.34 -13.78
N GLY A 91 5.87 3.04 -14.72
CA GLY A 91 5.83 1.75 -15.41
C GLY A 91 7.09 1.49 -16.25
N ILE A 92 7.61 2.51 -16.94
CA ILE A 92 8.85 2.37 -17.73
C ILE A 92 10.05 2.03 -16.81
N VAL A 93 10.21 2.77 -15.72
CA VAL A 93 11.30 2.54 -14.77
C VAL A 93 11.15 1.19 -14.06
N CYS A 94 9.91 0.71 -13.84
CA CYS A 94 9.66 -0.63 -13.32
C CYS A 94 10.24 -1.71 -14.25
N VAL A 95 10.02 -1.60 -15.56
CA VAL A 95 10.62 -2.52 -16.55
C VAL A 95 12.14 -2.40 -16.59
N LEU A 96 12.67 -1.19 -16.50
CA LEU A 96 14.12 -0.95 -16.45
C LEU A 96 14.76 -1.57 -15.20
N ALA A 97 14.11 -1.50 -14.04
CA ALA A 97 14.61 -2.09 -12.80
C ALA A 97 14.73 -3.63 -12.89
N TYR A 98 13.87 -4.28 -13.67
CA TYR A 98 13.90 -5.72 -13.98
C TYR A 98 14.65 -6.04 -15.29
N SER A 99 15.42 -5.11 -15.83
CA SER A 99 16.27 -5.35 -16.99
C SER A 99 17.68 -5.76 -16.55
N THR A 100 18.30 -6.70 -17.28
CA THR A 100 19.66 -7.17 -17.01
C THR A 100 20.63 -6.72 -18.11
N PRO A 101 21.05 -5.44 -18.14
CA PRO A 101 22.05 -5.01 -19.10
C PRO A 101 23.38 -5.72 -18.86
N ASP A 102 24.07 -6.10 -19.94
CA ASP A 102 25.38 -6.73 -19.83
C ASP A 102 26.44 -5.68 -19.47
N LEU A 103 26.73 -5.59 -18.18
CA LEU A 103 27.65 -4.64 -17.58
C LEU A 103 28.63 -5.37 -16.65
N SER A 104 29.77 -4.74 -16.38
CA SER A 104 30.68 -5.17 -15.32
C SER A 104 29.97 -5.18 -13.96
N MET A 105 30.48 -5.93 -12.98
CA MET A 105 29.86 -6.05 -11.65
C MET A 105 29.56 -4.68 -11.01
N ASN A 106 30.52 -3.75 -11.06
CA ASN A 106 30.31 -2.38 -10.54
C ASN A 106 29.25 -1.62 -11.36
N GLY A 107 29.21 -1.82 -12.68
CA GLY A 107 28.17 -1.26 -13.54
C GLY A 107 26.77 -1.78 -13.21
N LYS A 108 26.63 -3.09 -12.90
CA LYS A 108 25.37 -3.68 -12.44
C LYS A 108 24.90 -3.09 -11.12
N MET A 109 25.81 -2.93 -10.15
CA MET A 109 25.51 -2.32 -8.85
C MET A 109 25.01 -0.88 -8.99
N ILE A 110 25.70 -0.06 -9.80
CA ILE A 110 25.31 1.33 -10.06
C ILE A 110 23.96 1.38 -10.79
N TYR A 111 23.77 0.53 -11.81
CA TYR A 111 22.52 0.45 -12.55
C TYR A 111 21.33 0.07 -11.66
N ALA A 112 21.49 -0.95 -10.82
CA ALA A 112 20.47 -1.36 -9.86
C ALA A 112 20.15 -0.25 -8.86
N ALA A 113 21.17 0.44 -8.32
CA ALA A 113 20.96 1.55 -7.40
C ALA A 113 20.18 2.70 -8.02
N ILE A 114 20.50 3.09 -9.25
CA ILE A 114 19.81 4.17 -9.95
C ILE A 114 18.37 3.77 -10.30
N THR A 115 18.18 2.61 -10.94
CA THR A 115 16.85 2.17 -11.39
C THR A 115 15.92 1.90 -10.23
N TYR A 116 16.40 1.27 -9.15
CA TYR A 116 15.62 1.02 -7.96
C TYR A 116 15.26 2.32 -7.22
N THR A 117 16.21 3.25 -7.07
CA THR A 117 15.92 4.56 -6.43
C THR A 117 14.92 5.36 -7.25
N LEU A 118 15.06 5.39 -8.58
CA LEU A 118 14.08 6.03 -9.46
C LEU A 118 12.70 5.36 -9.36
N LEU A 119 12.67 4.03 -9.22
CA LEU A 119 11.42 3.28 -9.04
C LEU A 119 10.70 3.71 -7.75
N THR A 120 11.41 3.81 -6.62
CA THR A 120 10.79 4.22 -5.35
C THR A 120 10.36 5.69 -5.38
N LEU A 121 11.15 6.58 -5.96
CA LEU A 121 10.77 7.99 -6.11
C LEU A 121 9.53 8.17 -7.00
N LEU A 122 9.44 7.44 -8.12
CA LEU A 122 8.27 7.49 -9.00
C LEU A 122 7.04 6.84 -8.35
N TYR A 123 7.25 5.81 -7.53
CA TYR A 123 6.19 5.26 -6.68
C TYR A 123 5.63 6.33 -5.75
N THR A 124 6.48 7.09 -5.04
CA THR A 124 6.07 8.24 -4.21
C THR A 124 5.28 9.28 -5.01
N VAL A 125 5.77 9.64 -6.20
CA VAL A 125 5.12 10.63 -7.10
C VAL A 125 3.69 10.24 -7.47
N VAL A 126 3.40 8.95 -7.59
CA VAL A 126 2.05 8.46 -7.93
C VAL A 126 1.23 8.19 -6.66
N ASN A 127 1.81 7.50 -5.68
CA ASN A 127 1.08 6.96 -4.53
C ASN A 127 0.69 8.04 -3.51
N ILE A 128 1.56 9.02 -3.24
CA ILE A 128 1.25 10.08 -2.26
C ILE A 128 0.05 10.93 -2.73
N PRO A 129 0.03 11.47 -3.98
CA PRO A 129 -1.16 12.17 -4.48
C PRO A 129 -2.40 11.29 -4.54
N TYR A 130 -2.24 10.01 -4.88
CA TYR A 130 -3.34 9.05 -4.90
C TYR A 130 -3.96 8.85 -3.51
N CYS A 131 -3.14 8.72 -2.46
CA CYS A 131 -3.61 8.61 -1.08
C CYS A 131 -4.36 9.87 -0.64
N ALA A 132 -3.82 11.05 -0.97
CA ALA A 132 -4.45 12.34 -0.66
C ALA A 132 -5.78 12.55 -1.40
N LEU A 133 -5.93 12.00 -2.62
CA LEU A 133 -7.16 12.10 -3.42
C LEU A 133 -8.42 11.64 -2.67
N GLY A 134 -8.29 10.66 -1.76
CA GLY A 134 -9.41 10.16 -0.95
C GLY A 134 -10.08 11.23 -0.09
N GLY A 135 -9.32 12.21 0.40
CA GLY A 135 -9.83 13.31 1.23
C GLY A 135 -10.63 14.35 0.42
N VAL A 136 -10.31 14.52 -0.86
CA VAL A 136 -10.90 15.55 -1.73
C VAL A 136 -11.99 15.06 -2.69
N ILE A 137 -12.24 13.75 -2.74
CA ILE A 137 -13.36 13.16 -3.51
C ILE A 137 -14.71 13.47 -2.85
N THR A 138 -14.77 13.45 -1.51
CA THR A 138 -16.01 13.70 -0.75
C THR A 138 -15.70 14.23 0.65
N ASN A 139 -16.57 15.10 1.17
CA ASN A 139 -16.54 15.60 2.55
C ASN A 139 -17.43 14.79 3.51
N ASP A 140 -18.17 13.79 3.01
CA ASP A 140 -19.02 12.96 3.86
C ASP A 140 -18.18 11.83 4.50
N PRO A 141 -18.03 11.79 5.84
CA PRO A 141 -17.26 10.76 6.53
C PRO A 141 -17.74 9.33 6.23
N THR A 142 -19.04 9.13 6.03
CA THR A 142 -19.59 7.81 5.72
C THR A 142 -19.18 7.36 4.31
N GLN A 143 -19.21 8.27 3.33
CA GLN A 143 -18.76 7.98 1.97
C GLN A 143 -17.24 7.78 1.93
N ARG A 144 -16.46 8.53 2.73
CA ARG A 144 -15.00 8.31 2.89
C ARG A 144 -14.69 6.90 3.40
N ILE A 145 -15.41 6.41 4.43
CA ILE A 145 -15.21 5.02 4.91
C ILE A 145 -15.55 4.02 3.82
N SER A 146 -16.64 4.23 3.08
CA SER A 146 -17.00 3.36 1.95
C SER A 146 -15.88 3.33 0.91
N LEU A 147 -15.37 4.51 0.53
CA LEU A 147 -14.31 4.66 -0.45
C LEU A 147 -13.01 3.94 -0.01
N GLN A 148 -12.61 4.12 1.25
CA GLN A 148 -11.44 3.44 1.83
C GLN A 148 -11.63 1.92 1.94
N SER A 149 -12.84 1.45 2.26
CA SER A 149 -13.16 0.02 2.30
C SER A 149 -12.99 -0.62 0.92
N TRP A 150 -13.55 0.01 -0.12
CA TRP A 150 -13.36 -0.44 -1.52
C TRP A 150 -11.89 -0.39 -1.95
N ARG A 151 -11.15 0.66 -1.53
CA ARG A 151 -9.72 0.77 -1.78
C ARG A 151 -8.96 -0.46 -1.28
N PHE A 152 -9.08 -0.78 0.00
CA PHE A 152 -8.30 -1.87 0.58
C PHE A 152 -8.72 -3.26 0.11
N VAL A 153 -10.00 -3.49 -0.20
CA VAL A 153 -10.45 -4.73 -0.85
C VAL A 153 -9.75 -4.91 -2.20
N LEU A 154 -9.81 -3.87 -3.06
CA LEU A 154 -9.23 -3.94 -4.40
C LEU A 154 -7.70 -3.98 -4.36
N ALA A 155 -7.06 -3.25 -3.44
CA ALA A 155 -5.62 -3.26 -3.23
C ALA A 155 -5.11 -4.66 -2.89
N THR A 156 -5.73 -5.29 -1.88
CA THR A 156 -5.36 -6.64 -1.44
C THR A 156 -5.60 -7.67 -2.54
N ALA A 157 -6.74 -7.59 -3.24
CA ALA A 157 -7.05 -8.50 -4.35
C ALA A 157 -6.09 -8.33 -5.53
N GLY A 158 -5.78 -7.08 -5.90
CA GLY A 158 -4.85 -6.75 -6.98
C GLY A 158 -3.42 -7.20 -6.70
N GLY A 159 -2.93 -6.93 -5.50
CA GLY A 159 -1.59 -7.34 -5.05
C GLY A 159 -1.41 -8.86 -5.00
N MET A 160 -2.38 -9.58 -4.43
CA MET A 160 -2.38 -11.05 -4.43
C MET A 160 -2.42 -11.63 -5.85
N LEU A 161 -3.30 -11.11 -6.69
CA LEU A 161 -3.42 -11.60 -8.06
C LEU A 161 -2.12 -11.35 -8.83
N SER A 162 -1.47 -10.19 -8.65
CA SER A 162 -0.22 -9.87 -9.34
C SER A 162 0.92 -10.80 -8.92
N THR A 163 1.06 -11.06 -7.62
CA THR A 163 2.16 -11.88 -7.08
C THR A 163 2.02 -13.34 -7.53
N VAL A 164 0.78 -13.84 -7.63
CA VAL A 164 0.49 -15.18 -8.17
C VAL A 164 0.69 -15.25 -9.68
N LEU A 165 0.30 -14.21 -10.43
CA LEU A 165 0.43 -14.19 -11.90
C LEU A 165 1.86 -13.98 -12.39
N MET A 166 2.75 -13.41 -11.56
CA MET A 166 4.13 -13.09 -11.96
C MET A 166 4.89 -14.33 -12.47
N MET A 167 4.92 -15.42 -11.69
CA MET A 167 5.66 -16.63 -12.08
C MET A 167 5.11 -17.34 -13.34
N PRO A 168 3.78 -17.53 -13.50
CA PRO A 168 3.20 -17.98 -14.76
C PRO A 168 3.57 -17.11 -15.97
N LEU A 169 3.57 -15.78 -15.82
CA LEU A 169 3.98 -14.86 -16.89
C LEU A 169 5.46 -14.99 -17.23
N VAL A 170 6.32 -15.13 -16.21
CA VAL A 170 7.76 -15.38 -16.37
C VAL A 170 8.00 -16.66 -17.18
N ASN A 171 7.31 -17.75 -16.83
CA ASN A 171 7.46 -19.03 -17.51
C ASN A 171 6.92 -18.99 -18.95
N LEU A 172 5.80 -18.29 -19.17
CA LEU A 172 5.18 -18.16 -20.49
C LEU A 172 6.03 -17.31 -21.46
N ILE A 173 6.60 -16.20 -20.97
CA ILE A 173 7.34 -15.25 -21.81
C ILE A 173 8.82 -15.63 -21.92
N GLY A 174 9.44 -16.00 -20.81
CA GLY A 174 10.87 -16.27 -20.71
C GLY A 174 11.27 -17.70 -21.05
N GLY A 175 10.39 -18.69 -20.81
CA GLY A 175 10.78 -20.10 -20.87
C GLY A 175 12.00 -20.36 -19.97
N ASP A 176 13.10 -20.81 -20.57
CA ASP A 176 14.37 -21.03 -19.88
C ASP A 176 15.15 -19.74 -19.56
N ASN A 177 14.85 -18.63 -20.25
CA ASN A 177 15.48 -17.33 -20.03
C ASN A 177 14.76 -16.55 -18.92
N LYS A 178 15.14 -16.85 -17.67
CA LYS A 178 14.61 -16.17 -16.48
C LYS A 178 14.70 -14.63 -16.54
N PRO A 179 15.83 -14.00 -16.91
CA PRO A 179 15.89 -12.54 -17.05
C PRO A 179 14.81 -11.97 -17.96
N LEU A 180 14.64 -12.53 -19.16
CA LEU A 180 13.64 -12.08 -20.12
C LEU A 180 12.20 -12.34 -19.62
N GLY A 181 11.99 -13.45 -18.93
CA GLY A 181 10.70 -13.77 -18.30
C GLY A 181 10.29 -12.77 -17.22
N PHE A 182 11.19 -12.39 -16.32
CA PHE A 182 10.91 -11.38 -15.28
C PHE A 182 10.66 -10.00 -15.88
N GLN A 183 11.49 -9.59 -16.84
CA GLN A 183 11.32 -8.33 -17.54
C GLN A 183 9.97 -8.28 -18.31
N GLY A 184 9.63 -9.35 -19.02
CA GLY A 184 8.36 -9.45 -19.76
C GLY A 184 7.13 -9.51 -18.86
N GLY A 185 7.20 -10.30 -17.78
CA GLY A 185 6.12 -10.42 -16.80
C GLY A 185 5.80 -9.09 -16.13
N ILE A 186 6.83 -8.38 -15.65
CA ILE A 186 6.62 -7.06 -15.05
C ILE A 186 6.18 -6.01 -16.08
N ALA A 187 6.58 -6.12 -17.34
CA ALA A 187 6.11 -5.22 -18.40
C ALA A 187 4.60 -5.37 -18.63
N VAL A 188 4.09 -6.61 -18.70
CA VAL A 188 2.64 -6.87 -18.80
C VAL A 188 1.91 -6.30 -17.58
N LEU A 189 2.40 -6.59 -16.37
CA LEU A 189 1.81 -6.09 -15.13
C LEU A 189 1.85 -4.55 -15.04
N SER A 190 2.92 -3.92 -15.53
CA SER A 190 3.05 -2.45 -15.57
C SER A 190 2.06 -1.82 -16.53
N VAL A 191 1.79 -2.44 -17.68
CA VAL A 191 0.74 -1.98 -18.61
C VAL A 191 -0.65 -2.10 -17.97
N VAL A 192 -0.92 -3.21 -17.27
CA VAL A 192 -2.18 -3.39 -16.53
C VAL A 192 -2.31 -2.33 -15.42
N ALA A 193 -1.27 -2.11 -14.62
CA ALA A 193 -1.25 -1.08 -13.59
C ALA A 193 -1.47 0.33 -14.18
N PHE A 194 -0.86 0.65 -15.31
CA PHE A 194 -1.09 1.91 -16.02
C PHE A 194 -2.55 2.06 -16.45
N MET A 195 -3.17 1.03 -17.02
CA MET A 195 -4.59 1.07 -17.41
C MET A 195 -5.51 1.27 -16.19
N MET A 196 -5.17 0.65 -15.05
CA MET A 196 -5.91 0.81 -13.79
C MET A 196 -5.77 2.23 -13.21
N LEU A 197 -4.56 2.83 -13.23
CA LEU A 197 -4.33 4.22 -12.83
C LEU A 197 -5.03 5.20 -13.77
N ALA A 198 -5.01 4.94 -15.08
CA ALA A 198 -5.76 5.73 -16.05
C ALA A 198 -7.27 5.63 -15.82
N PHE A 199 -7.79 4.44 -15.52
CA PHE A 199 -9.20 4.27 -15.15
C PHE A 199 -9.53 5.04 -13.86
N CYS A 200 -8.67 4.99 -12.84
CA CYS A 200 -8.79 5.80 -11.63
C CYS A 200 -8.86 7.30 -11.98
N PHE A 201 -7.98 7.78 -12.84
CA PHE A 201 -7.99 9.18 -13.28
C PHE A 201 -9.32 9.57 -13.94
N PHE A 202 -9.83 8.79 -14.89
CA PHE A 202 -11.04 9.16 -15.64
C PHE A 202 -12.34 9.01 -14.84
N THR A 203 -12.35 8.13 -13.84
CA THR A 203 -13.54 7.88 -13.02
C THR A 203 -13.62 8.78 -11.81
N THR A 204 -12.49 9.11 -11.16
CA THR A 204 -12.47 9.98 -9.99
C THR A 204 -12.65 11.45 -10.35
N LYS A 205 -13.26 12.21 -9.43
CA LYS A 205 -13.42 13.66 -9.53
C LYS A 205 -13.07 14.30 -8.19
N GLU A 206 -12.22 15.31 -8.23
CA GLU A 206 -11.96 16.19 -7.10
C GLU A 206 -13.16 17.13 -6.95
N ARG A 207 -13.84 17.06 -5.80
CA ARG A 207 -15.05 17.87 -5.50
C ARG A 207 -14.81 18.89 -4.41
N VAL A 208 -13.86 18.59 -3.52
CA VAL A 208 -13.53 19.43 -2.37
C VAL A 208 -12.34 20.28 -2.75
N GLU A 209 -12.57 21.58 -2.90
CA GLU A 209 -11.50 22.54 -3.12
C GLU A 209 -10.90 22.94 -1.78
N ALA A 210 -9.73 22.39 -1.45
CA ALA A 210 -8.96 22.89 -0.31
C ALA A 210 -8.40 24.29 -0.63
N PRO A 211 -8.48 25.25 0.30
CA PRO A 211 -7.96 26.60 0.09
C PRO A 211 -6.46 26.56 -0.26
N PRO A 212 -5.96 27.54 -1.02
CA PRO A 212 -4.56 27.55 -1.43
C PRO A 212 -3.65 27.73 -0.20
N THR A 213 -2.83 26.72 0.11
CA THR A 213 -1.81 26.79 1.15
C THR A 213 -0.61 27.61 0.67
N THR A 214 -0.41 28.78 1.29
CA THR A 214 0.77 29.65 1.08
C THR A 214 1.80 29.52 2.19
N THR A 215 1.55 28.64 3.17
CA THR A 215 2.40 28.38 4.33
C THR A 215 3.69 27.65 3.94
N SER A 216 4.72 27.85 4.75
CA SER A 216 6.00 27.16 4.58
C SER A 216 5.93 25.75 5.16
N MET A 217 6.71 24.80 4.61
CA MET A 217 6.81 23.41 5.09
C MET A 217 7.06 23.33 6.61
N ARG A 218 7.83 24.28 7.14
CA ARG A 218 8.17 24.32 8.57
C ARG A 218 6.96 24.69 9.43
N GLU A 219 6.11 25.57 8.95
CA GLU A 219 4.86 25.94 9.61
C GLU A 219 3.89 24.77 9.57
N ASP A 220 3.68 24.16 8.40
CA ASP A 220 2.80 22.99 8.26
C ASP A 220 3.22 21.85 9.20
N LEU A 221 4.52 21.52 9.27
CA LEU A 221 5.04 20.52 10.20
C LEU A 221 4.85 20.90 11.67
N ARG A 222 4.98 22.19 12.00
CA ARG A 222 4.78 22.70 13.35
C ARG A 222 3.30 22.64 13.76
N ASP A 223 2.39 22.90 12.84
CA ASP A 223 0.95 22.93 13.10
C ASP A 223 0.39 21.51 13.21
N ILE A 224 0.84 20.61 12.33
CA ILE A 224 0.63 19.16 12.45
C ILE A 224 1.13 18.65 13.79
N TRP A 225 2.34 19.06 14.19
CA TRP A 225 2.87 18.67 15.48
C TRP A 225 2.05 19.27 16.62
N GLN A 226 1.42 20.43 16.52
CA GLN A 226 0.59 20.99 17.61
C GLN A 226 -0.78 20.30 17.74
N ASN A 227 -1.28 19.69 16.67
CA ASN A 227 -2.55 18.96 16.65
C ASN A 227 -2.48 17.69 17.51
N ASP A 228 -3.21 17.69 18.63
CA ASP A 228 -3.29 16.59 19.59
C ASP A 228 -3.88 15.32 18.96
N GLN A 229 -4.94 15.46 18.16
CA GLN A 229 -5.60 14.34 17.48
C GLN A 229 -4.68 13.70 16.44
N TRP A 230 -3.90 14.52 15.70
CA TRP A 230 -2.92 14.00 14.74
C TRP A 230 -1.84 13.16 15.44
N ARG A 231 -1.32 13.62 16.58
CA ARG A 231 -0.33 12.84 17.37
C ARG A 231 -0.89 11.48 17.81
N ILE A 232 -2.13 11.45 18.28
CA ILE A 232 -2.79 10.22 18.74
C ILE A 232 -2.96 9.25 17.57
N VAL A 233 -3.51 9.71 16.44
CA VAL A 233 -3.73 8.86 15.25
C VAL A 233 -2.41 8.43 14.61
N GLY A 234 -1.39 9.28 14.62
CA GLY A 234 -0.03 8.95 14.17
C GLY A 234 0.59 7.84 14.99
N LEU A 235 0.51 7.93 16.32
CA LEU A 235 0.99 6.88 17.23
C LEU A 235 0.23 5.57 17.05
N LEU A 236 -1.09 5.62 16.89
CA LEU A 236 -1.91 4.43 16.54
C LEU A 236 -1.46 3.81 15.22
N THR A 237 -1.11 4.64 14.23
CA THR A 237 -0.63 4.17 12.92
C THR A 237 0.70 3.45 13.03
N ILE A 238 1.64 3.96 13.83
CA ILE A 238 2.93 3.30 14.09
C ILE A 238 2.70 1.92 14.72
N PHE A 239 1.86 1.82 15.75
CA PHE A 239 1.57 0.54 16.40
C PHE A 239 0.87 -0.45 15.46
N ASN A 240 -0.06 0.02 14.64
CA ASN A 240 -0.74 -0.80 13.65
C ASN A 240 0.26 -1.38 12.63
N ILE A 241 1.10 -0.53 12.01
CA ILE A 241 2.12 -0.94 11.04
C ILE A 241 3.14 -1.90 11.68
N LEU A 242 3.59 -1.61 12.91
CA LEU A 242 4.51 -2.49 13.63
C LEU A 242 3.92 -3.89 13.80
N ALA A 243 2.64 -4.00 14.16
CA ALA A 243 1.96 -5.28 14.29
C ALA A 243 1.92 -6.05 12.95
N VAL A 244 1.74 -5.35 11.82
CA VAL A 244 1.78 -5.97 10.48
C VAL A 244 3.16 -6.50 10.17
N CYS A 245 4.19 -5.67 10.33
CA CYS A 245 5.57 -6.03 9.99
C CYS A 245 6.08 -7.20 10.84
N VAL A 246 5.84 -7.15 12.16
CA VAL A 246 6.22 -8.23 13.08
C VAL A 246 5.51 -9.53 12.71
N ARG A 247 4.19 -9.48 12.43
CA ARG A 247 3.43 -10.67 12.07
C ARG A 247 3.86 -11.23 10.72
N GLY A 248 3.97 -10.39 9.69
CA GLY A 248 4.41 -10.80 8.35
C GLY A 248 5.80 -11.42 8.36
N GLY A 249 6.74 -10.83 9.12
CA GLY A 249 8.08 -11.40 9.31
C GLY A 249 8.05 -12.75 10.04
N ALA A 250 7.35 -12.82 11.18
CA ALA A 250 7.29 -14.03 12.00
C ALA A 250 6.56 -15.20 11.32
N MET A 251 5.59 -14.91 10.45
CA MET A 251 4.76 -15.89 9.75
C MET A 251 5.59 -16.89 8.93
N MET A 252 6.59 -16.41 8.18
CA MET A 252 7.46 -17.26 7.38
C MET A 252 8.31 -18.19 8.26
N TYR A 253 8.89 -17.64 9.34
CA TYR A 253 9.70 -18.42 10.27
C TYR A 253 8.89 -19.48 11.00
N TYR A 254 7.67 -19.15 11.40
CA TYR A 254 6.75 -20.09 12.02
C TYR A 254 6.45 -21.27 11.10
N VAL A 255 6.07 -21.03 9.84
CA VAL A 255 5.74 -22.12 8.91
C VAL A 255 6.98 -22.97 8.57
N THR A 256 8.14 -22.34 8.40
CA THR A 256 9.36 -23.02 7.99
C THR A 256 9.98 -23.84 9.12
N TRP A 257 10.11 -23.26 10.32
CA TRP A 257 10.90 -23.85 11.41
C TRP A 257 10.05 -24.53 12.49
N ILE A 258 8.80 -24.11 12.68
CA ILE A 258 7.94 -24.63 13.73
C ILE A 258 6.96 -25.68 13.16
N LEU A 259 6.27 -25.36 12.06
CA LEU A 259 5.42 -26.33 11.38
C LEU A 259 6.23 -27.36 10.58
N GLY A 260 7.44 -27.01 10.14
CA GLY A 260 8.32 -27.91 9.39
C GLY A 260 7.86 -28.21 7.97
N THR A 261 6.85 -27.50 7.46
CA THR A 261 6.27 -27.69 6.13
C THR A 261 6.26 -26.37 5.35
N PRO A 262 7.39 -25.93 4.77
CA PRO A 262 7.49 -24.64 4.06
C PRO A 262 6.47 -24.50 2.91
N GLU A 263 6.05 -25.63 2.33
CA GLU A 263 5.06 -25.71 1.25
C GLU A 263 3.70 -25.09 1.61
N VAL A 264 3.32 -25.11 2.90
CA VAL A 264 2.03 -24.53 3.34
C VAL A 264 2.10 -23.02 3.57
N PHE A 265 3.26 -22.38 3.41
CA PHE A 265 3.41 -20.94 3.66
C PHE A 265 2.48 -20.10 2.77
N VAL A 266 2.39 -20.43 1.48
CA VAL A 266 1.51 -19.73 0.53
C VAL A 266 0.05 -19.85 0.97
N ALA A 267 -0.37 -21.05 1.40
CA ALA A 267 -1.72 -21.27 1.91
C ALA A 267 -1.99 -20.50 3.21
N PHE A 268 -1.00 -20.45 4.12
CA PHE A 268 -1.09 -19.70 5.37
C PHE A 268 -1.21 -18.20 5.10
N LEU A 269 -0.37 -17.65 4.21
CA LEU A 269 -0.40 -16.26 3.78
C LEU A 269 -1.72 -15.91 3.09
N THR A 270 -2.19 -16.77 2.19
CA THR A 270 -3.46 -16.59 1.50
C THR A 270 -4.62 -16.56 2.48
N THR A 271 -4.60 -17.41 3.52
CA THR A 271 -5.62 -17.42 4.58
C THR A 271 -5.66 -16.08 5.32
N TYR A 272 -4.51 -15.51 5.67
CA TYR A 272 -4.42 -14.18 6.25
C TYR A 272 -4.98 -13.10 5.32
N CYS A 273 -4.60 -13.12 4.04
CA CYS A 273 -5.05 -12.12 3.07
C CYS A 273 -6.54 -12.22 2.74
N VAL A 274 -7.12 -13.42 2.70
CA VAL A 274 -8.58 -13.61 2.58
C VAL A 274 -9.30 -13.03 3.80
N GLY A 275 -8.72 -13.21 5.00
CA GLY A 275 -9.17 -12.51 6.19
C GLY A 275 -9.15 -10.98 6.01
N ASN A 276 -8.05 -10.43 5.50
CA ASN A 276 -7.92 -8.99 5.25
C ASN A 276 -8.99 -8.46 4.26
N LEU A 277 -9.26 -9.20 3.18
CA LEU A 277 -10.31 -8.85 2.22
C LEU A 277 -11.68 -8.72 2.88
N ILE A 278 -12.04 -9.72 3.71
CA ILE A 278 -13.30 -9.72 4.45
C ILE A 278 -13.33 -8.57 5.47
N GLY A 279 -12.24 -8.35 6.21
CA GLY A 279 -12.11 -7.25 7.16
C GLY A 279 -12.35 -5.88 6.52
N SER A 280 -11.71 -5.62 5.38
CA SER A 280 -11.90 -4.38 4.61
C SER A 280 -13.36 -4.19 4.18
N ALA A 281 -14.01 -5.26 3.69
CA ALA A 281 -15.39 -5.20 3.23
C ALA A 281 -16.40 -4.97 4.38
N LEU A 282 -16.11 -5.49 5.57
CA LEU A 282 -16.94 -5.35 6.77
C LEU A 282 -16.82 -3.99 7.46
N ALA A 283 -15.80 -3.18 7.15
CA ALA A 283 -15.58 -1.89 7.78
C ALA A 283 -16.78 -0.93 7.56
N LYS A 284 -17.31 -0.82 6.34
CA LYS A 284 -18.46 0.05 6.04
C LYS A 284 -19.77 -0.41 6.72
N PRO A 285 -20.23 -1.67 6.57
CA PRO A 285 -21.44 -2.15 7.23
C PRO A 285 -21.42 -1.96 8.76
N LEU A 286 -20.29 -2.23 9.41
CA LEU A 286 -20.19 -2.09 10.86
C LEU A 286 -20.18 -0.62 11.31
N THR A 287 -19.56 0.27 10.53
CA THR A 287 -19.55 1.71 10.83
C THR A 287 -20.85 2.43 10.48
N ASP A 288 -21.72 1.82 9.66
CA ASP A 288 -23.10 2.27 9.48
C ASP A 288 -23.98 1.90 10.68
N TRP A 289 -23.66 0.79 11.34
CA TRP A 289 -24.40 0.35 12.52
C TRP A 289 -24.01 1.12 13.79
N LYS A 290 -22.73 1.42 13.98
CA LYS A 290 -22.20 2.14 15.16
C LYS A 290 -21.11 3.13 14.77
N CYS A 291 -20.87 4.11 15.64
CA CYS A 291 -19.80 5.09 15.47
C CYS A 291 -18.45 4.42 15.18
N LYS A 292 -17.71 4.96 14.20
CA LYS A 292 -16.40 4.47 13.77
C LYS A 292 -15.39 4.32 14.91
N VAL A 293 -15.40 5.23 15.88
CA VAL A 293 -14.50 5.19 17.05
C VAL A 293 -14.82 3.99 17.94
N THR A 294 -16.11 3.69 18.16
CA THR A 294 -16.55 2.54 18.95
C THR A 294 -16.18 1.23 18.28
N ILE A 295 -16.43 1.11 16.97
CA ILE A 295 -16.04 -0.07 16.19
C ILE A 295 -14.52 -0.25 16.21
N PHE A 296 -13.75 0.83 16.03
CA PHE A 296 -12.29 0.80 16.11
C PHE A 296 -11.80 0.27 17.46
N TRP A 297 -12.38 0.72 18.57
CA TRP A 297 -12.00 0.27 19.90
C TRP A 297 -12.35 -1.20 20.16
N TRP A 298 -13.59 -1.63 19.86
CA TRP A 298 -14.00 -3.04 20.01
C TRP A 298 -13.16 -3.98 19.17
N THR A 299 -12.84 -3.60 17.93
CA THR A 299 -12.05 -4.43 17.03
C THR A 299 -10.62 -4.58 17.51
N ASN A 300 -9.98 -3.50 17.96
CA ASN A 300 -8.62 -3.58 18.52
C ASN A 300 -8.58 -4.35 19.85
N ALA A 301 -9.59 -4.18 20.71
CA ALA A 301 -9.70 -4.97 21.94
C ALA A 301 -9.85 -6.46 21.64
N LEU A 302 -10.71 -6.83 20.69
CA LEU A 302 -10.87 -8.21 20.25
C LEU A 302 -9.59 -8.74 19.59
N LEU A 303 -8.92 -7.93 18.76
CA LEU A 303 -7.64 -8.29 18.14
C LEU A 303 -6.56 -8.57 19.19
N ALA A 304 -6.49 -7.78 20.25
CA ALA A 304 -5.57 -8.00 21.36
C ALA A 304 -5.87 -9.31 22.10
N VAL A 305 -7.14 -9.57 22.42
CA VAL A 305 -7.57 -10.81 23.08
C VAL A 305 -7.27 -12.04 22.22
N ILE A 306 -7.58 -12.00 20.93
CA ILE A 306 -7.32 -13.11 20.00
C ILE A 306 -5.81 -13.31 19.80
N SER A 307 -5.03 -12.24 19.70
CA SER A 307 -3.57 -12.34 19.59
C SER A 307 -2.94 -12.92 20.85
N LEU A 308 -3.46 -12.58 22.04
CA LEU A 308 -3.03 -13.16 23.31
C LEU A 308 -3.46 -14.63 23.42
N ALA A 309 -4.67 -14.98 22.99
CA ALA A 309 -5.13 -16.36 22.96
C ALA A 309 -4.27 -17.23 22.03
N MET A 310 -3.83 -16.68 20.89
CA MET A 310 -2.93 -17.37 19.96
C MET A 310 -1.61 -17.79 20.61
N PHE A 311 -1.09 -17.03 21.59
CA PHE A 311 0.13 -17.37 22.32
C PHE A 311 0.02 -18.68 23.10
N PHE A 312 -1.17 -19.04 23.58
CA PHE A 312 -1.41 -20.27 24.35
C PHE A 312 -1.71 -21.49 23.46
N VAL A 313 -1.81 -21.31 22.14
CA VAL A 313 -2.08 -22.40 21.21
C VAL A 313 -0.80 -23.23 21.02
N PRO A 314 -0.86 -24.57 21.16
CA PRO A 314 0.29 -25.42 20.87
C PRO A 314 0.82 -25.21 19.46
N MET A 315 2.14 -25.08 19.35
CA MET A 315 2.84 -24.81 18.09
C MET A 315 2.61 -25.89 17.00
N GLN A 316 2.21 -27.10 17.37
CA GLN A 316 1.92 -28.18 16.44
C GLN A 316 0.47 -28.16 15.90
N ALA A 317 -0.41 -27.32 16.45
CA ALA A 317 -1.83 -27.27 16.08
C ALA A 317 -2.05 -26.44 14.80
N SER A 318 -1.63 -26.98 13.66
CA SER A 318 -1.64 -26.30 12.35
C SER A 318 -3.00 -25.68 12.01
N ILE A 319 -4.08 -26.48 12.00
CA ILE A 319 -5.44 -26.01 11.65
C ILE A 319 -5.90 -24.87 12.57
N THR A 320 -5.60 -24.96 13.87
CA THR A 320 -5.98 -23.92 14.82
C THR A 320 -5.29 -22.60 14.49
N MET A 321 -4.00 -22.65 14.14
CA MET A 321 -3.26 -21.46 13.72
C MET A 321 -3.78 -20.85 12.41
N PHE A 322 -4.28 -21.66 11.47
CA PHE A 322 -4.97 -21.16 10.28
C PHE A 322 -6.25 -20.39 10.64
N VAL A 323 -7.01 -20.86 11.62
CA VAL A 323 -8.20 -20.14 12.12
C VAL A 323 -7.80 -18.83 12.80
N PHE A 324 -6.78 -18.84 13.66
CA PHE A 324 -6.30 -17.63 14.32
C PHE A 324 -5.80 -16.60 13.33
N ILE A 325 -4.97 -16.99 12.36
CA ILE A 325 -4.43 -16.03 11.38
C ILE A 325 -5.53 -15.45 10.49
N PHE A 326 -6.55 -16.25 10.15
CA PHE A 326 -7.73 -15.77 9.42
C PHE A 326 -8.49 -14.71 10.21
N VAL A 327 -8.87 -15.01 11.46
CA VAL A 327 -9.63 -14.08 12.32
C VAL A 327 -8.82 -12.82 12.60
N ILE A 328 -7.53 -12.96 12.88
CA ILE A 328 -6.60 -11.83 13.06
C ILE A 328 -6.54 -10.97 11.80
N GLY A 329 -6.48 -11.56 10.60
CA GLY A 329 -6.51 -10.83 9.34
C GLY A 329 -7.80 -10.03 9.17
N VAL A 330 -8.96 -10.64 9.46
CA VAL A 330 -10.26 -9.94 9.43
C VAL A 330 -10.26 -8.73 10.36
N LEU A 331 -9.90 -8.93 11.64
CA LEU A 331 -9.92 -7.86 12.64
C LEU A 331 -8.92 -6.76 12.31
N HIS A 332 -7.72 -7.14 11.89
CA HIS A 332 -6.66 -6.20 11.58
C HIS A 332 -7.05 -5.30 10.39
N GLN A 333 -7.51 -5.89 9.30
CA GLN A 333 -7.88 -5.11 8.13
C GLN A 333 -9.22 -4.37 8.27
N LEU A 334 -10.08 -4.76 9.22
CA LEU A 334 -11.26 -3.97 9.55
C LEU A 334 -10.89 -2.59 10.15
N VAL A 335 -9.80 -2.54 10.90
CA VAL A 335 -9.29 -1.31 11.54
C VAL A 335 -8.68 -0.36 10.51
N THR A 336 -8.01 -0.88 9.48
CA THR A 336 -7.21 -0.07 8.54
C THR A 336 -8.03 0.98 7.77
N PRO A 337 -9.17 0.67 7.10
CA PRO A 337 -9.98 1.69 6.44
C PRO A 337 -10.49 2.78 7.40
N ILE A 338 -10.85 2.38 8.63
CA ILE A 338 -11.32 3.31 9.66
C ILE A 338 -10.19 4.26 10.06
N GLN A 339 -9.00 3.73 10.29
CA GLN A 339 -7.81 4.52 10.64
C GLN A 339 -7.45 5.53 9.55
N TRP A 340 -7.54 5.13 8.27
CA TRP A 340 -7.28 6.04 7.16
C TRP A 340 -8.29 7.18 7.05
N VAL A 341 -9.56 6.94 7.40
CA VAL A 341 -10.53 8.03 7.52
C VAL A 341 -10.22 8.92 8.72
N MET A 342 -9.83 8.34 9.86
CA MET A 342 -9.43 9.11 11.05
C MET A 342 -8.28 10.07 10.75
N MET A 343 -7.30 9.67 9.92
CA MET A 343 -6.23 10.58 9.48
C MET A 343 -6.78 11.82 8.79
N SER A 344 -7.72 11.67 7.86
CA SER A 344 -8.39 12.82 7.22
C SER A 344 -9.23 13.64 8.21
N ASP A 345 -9.90 13.00 9.16
CA ASP A 345 -10.67 13.72 10.19
C ASP A 345 -9.78 14.60 11.08
N THR A 346 -8.53 14.19 11.34
CA THR A 346 -7.59 15.04 12.12
C THR A 346 -7.20 16.31 11.38
N VAL A 347 -7.17 16.28 10.04
CA VAL A 347 -6.94 17.45 9.21
C VAL A 347 -8.16 18.37 9.25
N ASP A 348 -9.35 17.82 9.03
CA ASP A 348 -10.61 18.58 9.12
C ASP A 348 -10.79 19.23 10.51
N TYR A 349 -10.37 18.53 11.58
CA TYR A 349 -10.36 19.07 12.94
C TYR A 349 -9.39 20.25 13.09
N GLY A 350 -8.17 20.13 12.54
CA GLY A 350 -7.20 21.23 12.53
C GLY A 350 -7.73 22.47 11.82
N GLU A 351 -8.34 22.30 10.65
CA GLU A 351 -8.98 23.39 9.89
C GLU A 351 -10.14 24.02 10.66
N TRP A 352 -10.93 23.22 11.38
CA TRP A 352 -12.07 23.70 12.16
C TRP A 352 -11.64 24.55 13.38
N VAL A 353 -10.58 24.14 14.09
CA VAL A 353 -10.08 24.87 15.27
C VAL A 353 -9.26 26.12 14.87
N GLN A 354 -8.85 26.25 13.60
CA GLN A 354 -8.04 27.36 13.06
C GLN A 354 -6.72 27.58 13.82
N TRP A 355 -5.85 26.57 13.83
CA TRP A 355 -4.44 26.75 14.23
C TRP A 355 -3.61 27.26 13.06
#